data_AF-A0A8R1TPG6-F1
#
_entry.id   AF-A0A8R1TPG6-F1
#
_cell.length_a   1.000
_cell.length_b   1.000
_cell.length_c   1.000
_cell.angle_alpha   90.00
_cell.angle_beta   90.00
_cell.angle_gamma   90.00
#
_symmetry.space_group_name_H-M   'P 1'
#
loop_
_entity.id
_entity.type
_entity.pdbx_description
1 polymer ?
#
loop_
_entity_poly.entity_id
_entity_poly.type
_entity_poly.pdbx_seq_one_letter_code
_entity_poly.pdbx_strand_id
1 'polypeptide(L)'
;MTNLKGVQVPFTRREWDIVTNVYRSDKAFELKHAVALIVSWKARSGDSVHVAADMTEMLLRAIIMDKETRNDDWFNIGNVKLAYCTAIIRLVSFKNSQRIT
;
A
#
# COMPACT_ATOMS: atom_id res chain seq x y z
N MET A 1 30.27 -15.07 -17.46
CA MET A 1 29.58 -14.82 -16.17
C MET A 1 28.49 -13.80 -16.43
N THR A 2 27.24 -14.24 -16.55
CA THR A 2 26.08 -13.35 -16.62
C THR A 2 26.02 -12.56 -15.32
N ASN A 3 26.26 -11.26 -15.42
CA ASN A 3 26.15 -10.32 -14.33
C ASN A 3 24.67 -10.28 -13.92
N LEU A 4 24.28 -11.14 -12.97
CA LEU A 4 23.02 -11.02 -12.25
C LEU A 4 23.13 -9.74 -11.42
N LYS A 5 22.96 -8.59 -12.08
CA LYS A 5 22.72 -7.33 -11.39
C LYS A 5 21.40 -7.55 -10.65
N GLY A 6 21.51 -7.88 -9.37
CA GLY A 6 20.36 -8.05 -8.49
C GLY A 6 19.46 -6.84 -8.62
N VAL A 7 18.15 -7.08 -8.70
CA VAL A 7 17.15 -6.01 -8.75
C VAL A 7 17.31 -5.20 -7.47
N GLN A 8 17.66 -3.93 -7.59
CA GLN A 8 17.70 -3.03 -6.44
C GLN A 8 16.26 -2.82 -5.96
N VAL A 9 16.05 -3.10 -4.67
CA VAL A 9 14.76 -2.91 -4.00
C VAL A 9 14.91 -1.91 -2.87
N PRO A 10 13.87 -1.12 -2.57
CA PRO A 10 13.93 -0.06 -1.57
C PRO A 10 13.67 -0.58 -0.14
N PHE A 11 13.85 -1.87 0.10
CA PHE A 11 13.54 -2.51 1.38
C PHE A 11 14.54 -3.60 1.72
N THR A 12 14.71 -3.81 3.03
CA THR A 12 15.46 -4.93 3.58
C THR A 12 14.57 -6.17 3.60
N ARG A 13 15.21 -7.34 3.68
CA ARG A 13 14.49 -8.61 3.84
C ARG A 13 13.57 -8.62 5.05
N ARG A 14 14.02 -8.05 6.17
CA ARG A 14 13.25 -7.97 7.42
C ARG A 14 12.00 -7.12 7.25
N GLU A 15 12.11 -5.94 6.64
CA GLU A 15 10.94 -5.08 6.41
C GLU A 15 9.93 -5.77 5.49
N TRP A 16 10.40 -6.45 4.44
CA TRP A 16 9.56 -7.25 3.55
C TRP A 16 8.78 -8.32 4.32
N ASP A 17 9.47 -9.11 5.15
CA ASP A 17 8.84 -10.17 5.94
C ASP A 17 7.81 -9.57 6.94
N ILE A 18 8.08 -8.40 7.53
CA ILE A 18 7.11 -7.71 8.40
C ILE A 18 5.87 -7.30 7.60
N VAL A 19 6.04 -6.56 6.50
CA VAL A 19 4.90 -6.06 5.71
C VAL A 19 4.06 -7.22 5.18
N THR A 20 4.69 -8.29 4.67
CA THR A 20 3.99 -9.45 4.11
C THR A 20 3.27 -10.32 5.14
N ASN A 21 3.73 -10.33 6.39
CA ASN A 21 2.99 -10.99 7.47
C ASN A 21 1.85 -10.11 7.99
N VAL A 22 2.10 -8.81 8.11
CA VAL A 22 1.21 -7.88 8.80
C VAL A 22 0.08 -7.35 7.93
N TYR A 23 0.24 -7.27 6.60
CA TYR A 23 -0.80 -6.68 5.74
C TYR A 23 -2.15 -7.43 5.79
N ARG A 24 -2.17 -8.68 6.27
CA ARG A 24 -3.38 -9.49 6.49
C ARG A 24 -3.92 -9.42 7.92
N SER A 25 -3.31 -8.62 8.78
CA SER A 25 -3.71 -8.50 10.17
C SER A 25 -5.06 -7.79 10.29
N ASP A 26 -5.86 -8.24 11.26
CA ASP A 26 -7.08 -7.54 11.63
C ASP A 26 -6.87 -6.36 12.56
N LYS A 27 -5.66 -6.19 13.10
CA LYS A 27 -5.33 -5.15 14.07
C LYS A 27 -4.84 -3.88 13.39
N ALA A 28 -5.57 -2.78 13.59
CA ALA A 28 -5.25 -1.49 12.98
C ALA A 28 -3.81 -1.01 13.26
N PHE A 29 -3.29 -1.23 14.48
CA PHE A 29 -1.92 -0.81 14.81
C PHE A 29 -0.85 -1.57 14.01
N GLU A 30 -1.09 -2.86 13.71
CA GLU A 30 -0.15 -3.64 12.90
C GLU A 30 -0.20 -3.13 11.45
N LEU A 31 -1.40 -2.88 10.90
CA LEU A 31 -1.55 -2.28 9.57
C LEU A 31 -0.88 -0.90 9.48
N LYS A 32 -0.98 -0.06 10.52
CA LYS A 32 -0.27 1.23 10.61
C LYS A 32 1.24 1.05 10.55
N HIS A 33 1.78 0.02 11.19
CA HIS A 33 3.20 -0.29 11.11
C HIS A 33 3.62 -0.72 9.69
N ALA A 34 2.80 -1.53 9.00
CA ALA A 34 3.06 -1.88 7.61
C ALA A 34 3.04 -0.63 6.69
N VAL A 35 2.08 0.28 6.88
CA VAL A 35 2.03 1.55 6.14
C VAL A 35 3.30 2.38 6.38
N ALA A 36 3.78 2.50 7.61
CA ALA A 36 5.00 3.25 7.92
C ALA A 36 6.25 2.69 7.20
N LEU A 37 6.36 1.36 7.11
CA LEU A 37 7.43 0.71 6.35
C LEU A 37 7.30 1.00 4.85
N ILE A 38 6.10 0.85 4.28
CA ILE A 38 5.87 1.12 2.85
C ILE A 38 6.16 2.58 2.51
N VAL A 39 5.77 3.54 3.35
CA VAL A 39 6.12 4.96 3.17
C VAL A 39 7.63 5.16 3.17
N SER A 40 8.35 4.46 4.06
CA SER A 40 9.83 4.49 4.08
C SER A 40 10.43 3.89 2.79
N TRP A 41 9.82 2.83 2.25
CA TRP A 41 10.23 2.26 0.96
C TRP A 41 10.03 3.27 -0.16
N LYS A 42 8.92 4.00 -0.14
CA LYS A 42 8.63 5.05 -1.12
C LYS A 42 9.67 6.16 -1.08
N ALA A 43 9.98 6.66 0.11
CA ALA A 43 11.02 7.67 0.31
C ALA A 43 12.39 7.21 -0.21
N ARG A 44 12.75 5.94 -0.02
CA ARG A 44 14.01 5.36 -0.53
C ARG A 44 14.02 5.12 -2.04
N SER A 45 12.85 5.00 -2.68
CA SER A 45 12.74 4.74 -4.12
C SER A 45 12.81 6.01 -4.97
N GLY A 46 12.59 7.19 -4.37
CA GLY A 46 12.41 8.44 -5.11
C GLY A 46 11.26 8.33 -6.12
N ASP A 47 11.51 8.70 -7.37
CA ASP A 47 10.51 8.62 -8.46
C ASP A 47 10.27 7.18 -8.96
N SER A 48 11.06 6.22 -8.48
CA SER A 48 11.04 4.81 -8.90
C SER A 48 10.08 3.95 -8.07
N VAL A 49 9.12 4.55 -7.37
CA VAL A 49 8.21 3.82 -6.49
C VAL A 49 7.50 2.72 -7.27
N HIS A 50 7.70 1.48 -6.81
CA HIS A 50 6.99 0.35 -7.38
C HIS A 50 5.48 0.53 -7.12
N VAL A 51 4.68 0.53 -8.18
CA VAL A 51 3.24 0.83 -8.08
C VAL A 51 2.51 -0.08 -7.09
N ALA A 52 2.97 -1.33 -6.94
CA ALA A 52 2.39 -2.26 -5.97
C ALA A 52 2.53 -1.76 -4.53
N ALA A 53 3.66 -1.10 -4.19
CA ALA A 53 3.85 -0.51 -2.87
C ALA A 53 2.88 0.67 -2.67
N ASP A 54 2.73 1.54 -3.68
CA ASP A 54 1.80 2.67 -3.67
C ASP A 54 0.35 2.21 -3.47
N MET A 55 -0.10 1.22 -4.26
CA MET A 55 -1.46 0.68 -4.16
C MET A 55 -1.69 -0.06 -2.84
N THR A 56 -0.69 -0.79 -2.34
CA THR A 56 -0.80 -1.47 -1.05
C THR A 56 -0.94 -0.45 0.09
N GLU A 57 -0.18 0.64 0.06
CA GLU A 57 -0.31 1.72 1.04
C GLU A 57 -1.73 2.31 1.03
N MET A 58 -2.25 2.63 -0.16
CA MET A 58 -3.60 3.22 -0.30
C MET A 58 -4.69 2.29 0.25
N LEU A 59 -4.64 1.00 -0.09
CA LEU A 59 -5.60 0.01 0.40
C LEU A 59 -5.51 -0.17 1.91
N LEU A 60 -4.30 -0.27 2.46
CA LEU A 60 -4.10 -0.40 3.90
C LEU A 60 -4.63 0.82 4.65
N ARG A 61 -4.42 2.03 4.14
CA ARG A 61 -5.00 3.24 4.73
C ARG A 61 -6.52 3.21 4.72
N ALA A 62 -7.14 2.78 3.61
CA ALA A 62 -8.60 2.66 3.55
C ALA A 62 -9.12 1.63 4.59
N ILE A 63 -8.46 0.48 4.72
CA ILE A 63 -8.81 -0.56 5.72
C ILE A 63 -8.63 -0.04 7.16
N ILE A 64 -7.55 0.70 7.43
CA ILE A 64 -7.34 1.32 8.74
C ILE A 64 -8.45 2.31 9.05
N MET A 65 -8.79 3.20 8.10
CA MET A 65 -9.88 4.15 8.26
C MET A 65 -11.21 3.44 8.54
N ASP A 66 -11.50 2.37 7.81
CA ASP A 66 -12.71 1.56 7.98
C ASP A 66 -12.78 0.96 9.39
N LYS A 67 -11.68 0.35 9.85
CA LYS A 67 -11.57 -0.24 11.19
C LYS A 67 -11.67 0.78 12.33
N GLU A 68 -11.29 2.03 12.09
CA GLU A 68 -11.30 3.10 13.10
C GLU A 68 -12.56 3.98 13.06
N THR A 69 -13.38 3.82 12.02
CA THR A 69 -14.63 4.58 11.87
C THR A 69 -15.74 3.98 12.72
N ARG A 70 -16.45 4.84 13.46
CA ARG A 70 -17.63 4.43 14.22
C ARG A 70 -18.82 4.24 13.28
N ASN A 71 -19.67 3.26 13.58
CA ASN A 71 -20.81 2.90 12.73
C ASN A 71 -21.88 4.01 12.60
N ASP A 72 -21.90 4.99 13.50
CA ASP A 72 -22.82 6.12 13.51
C ASP A 72 -22.23 7.41 12.89
N ASP A 73 -20.97 7.37 12.44
CA ASP A 73 -20.28 8.50 11.84
C ASP A 73 -20.43 8.49 10.32
N TRP A 74 -21.60 8.93 9.85
CA TRP A 74 -21.96 8.93 8.43
C TRP A 74 -20.93 9.65 7.53
N PHE A 75 -20.29 10.70 8.04
CA PHE A 75 -19.30 11.48 7.29
C PHE A 75 -18.02 10.66 7.08
N ASN A 76 -17.49 10.05 8.14
CA ASN A 76 -16.33 9.19 8.02
C ASN A 76 -16.60 7.91 7.23
N ILE A 77 -17.81 7.35 7.31
CA ILE A 77 -18.23 6.26 6.42
C ILE A 77 -18.16 6.69 4.95
N GLY A 78 -18.58 7.92 4.63
CA GLY A 78 -18.40 8.51 3.29
C GLY A 78 -16.93 8.58 2.88
N ASN A 79 -16.06 9.07 3.76
CA ASN A 79 -14.62 9.16 3.51
C ASN A 79 -13.94 7.80 3.32
N VAL A 80 -14.33 6.78 4.09
CA VAL A 80 -13.86 5.40 3.92
C VAL A 80 -14.20 4.88 2.53
N LYS A 81 -15.45 5.06 2.08
CA LYS A 81 -15.88 4.66 0.73
C LYS A 81 -15.06 5.38 -0.35
N LEU A 82 -14.81 6.69 -0.20
CA LEU A 82 -13.98 7.45 -1.12
C LEU A 82 -12.53 6.96 -1.14
N ALA A 83 -11.96 6.62 0.01
CA ALA A 83 -10.60 6.07 0.11
C ALA A 83 -10.48 4.74 -0.65
N TYR A 84 -11.41 3.81 -0.45
CA TYR A 84 -11.44 2.56 -1.23
C TYR A 84 -11.62 2.80 -2.72
N CYS A 85 -12.56 3.66 -3.13
CA CYS A 85 -12.76 4.00 -4.55
C CYS A 85 -11.48 4.54 -5.18
N THR A 86 -10.78 5.44 -4.49
CA THR A 86 -9.52 6.04 -4.97
C THR A 86 -8.45 4.97 -5.17
N ALA A 87 -8.30 4.05 -4.22
CA ALA A 87 -7.35 2.93 -4.32
C ALA A 87 -7.67 2.00 -5.51
N ILE A 88 -8.96 1.66 -5.69
CA ILE A 88 -9.42 0.81 -6.80
C ILE A 88 -9.21 1.48 -8.16
N ILE A 89 -9.57 2.76 -8.29
CA ILE A 89 -9.38 3.53 -9.54
C ILE A 89 -7.90 3.57 -9.90
N ARG A 90 -7.01 3.76 -8.92
CA ARG A 90 -5.56 3.79 -9.16
C ARG A 90 -5.06 2.44 -9.69
N LEU A 91 -5.53 1.33 -9.11
CA LEU A 91 -5.21 -0.03 -9.56
C LEU A 91 -5.70 -0.30 -10.99
N VAL A 92 -6.94 0.06 -11.30
CA VAL A 92 -7.51 -0.12 -12.64
C VAL A 92 -6.77 0.73 -13.66
N SER A 93 -6.46 1.99 -13.33
CA SER A 93 -5.71 2.88 -14.20
C SER A 93 -4.33 2.33 -14.51
N PHE A 94 -3.60 1.83 -13.51
CA PHE A 94 -2.29 1.19 -13.74
C PHE A 94 -2.40 -0.02 -14.66
N LYS A 95 -3.36 -0.92 -14.41
CA LYS A 95 -3.59 -2.11 -15.25
C LYS A 95 -3.92 -1.73 -16.70
N ASN A 96 -4.67 -0.66 -16.91
CA ASN A 96 -4.99 -0.16 -18.25
C ASN A 96 -3.76 0.42 -18.95
N SER A 97 -2.91 1.17 -18.25
CA SER A 97 -1.65 1.67 -18.82
C SER A 97 -0.72 0.53 -19.27
N GLN A 98 -0.67 -0.57 -18.52
CA GLN A 98 0.14 -1.75 -18.89
C GLN A 98 -0.44 -2.55 -20.08
N ARG A 99 -1.69 -2.33 -20.48
CA ARG A 99 -2.29 -2.96 -21.68
C ARG A 99 -1.99 -2.22 -22.97
N ILE A 100 -1.60 -0.94 -22.86
CA ILE A 100 -1.35 -0.05 -24.00
C ILE A 100 0.15 0.00 -24.32
N THR A 101 0.99 -0.56 -23.44
CA THR A 101 2.44 -0.73 -23.65
C THR A 101 2.74 -2.17 -24.03
#